data_AF-A0A915LM39-F1
#
_entry.id   AF-A0A915LM39-F1
#
_cell.length_a   1.000
_cell.length_b   1.000
_cell.length_c   1.000
_cell.angle_alpha   90.00
_cell.angle_beta   90.00
_cell.angle_gamma   90.00
#
_symmetry.space_group_name_H-M   'P 1'
#
loop_
_entity.id
_entity.type
_entity.pdbx_description
1 polymer ?
#
loop_
_entity_poly.entity_id
_entity_poly.type
_entity_poly.pdbx_seq_one_letter_code
_entity_poly.pdbx_strand_id
1 'polypeptide(L)'
;MLLDLINSFPNIYNLVDALSEGGLAQLQRKNADSVPRDTLSSQLDLLEAHFVSLNSKMAAAEKLDIKNEEKKQSCEENIKLSFHSTLDSLHHLALSIESAQMLSLIQCLRNKNDCQTFFHLQLRHDALLSQAITLATTSLLLLIYSSNNLINLNYSKTNVTPLLINFSFLSCYGDEHGMIEDAFDMWQLFHDVAQFRFIPTNSSVCCEICFGQRETAESKVSQNLKHIIQTCFPQIEGFRTNIKISIPLPSEKIVELPKGMSKGEWFCPKIIYWNLGVNHEASLAASSVGGGNNSLEEMINRTALKQLDEYISILLLTSSMDLNCVEAVNRLIGDLRETVSVNASKKNLTIFKLVMEITRILSGVSILSCQSGKDRTSMALTLEEGRILKETCGISNQQMMEIISCLRKEGVRRENCRKNVGKPLYKFSPFQMNFLPKEFRPPMGTFTNFVST
;
A
#
# COMPACT_ATOMS: atom_id res chain seq x y z
N MET A 1 0.75 6.23 21.23
CA MET A 1 -0.45 5.76 20.50
C MET A 1 -1.73 6.35 21.08
N LEU A 2 -2.11 6.06 22.34
CA LEU A 2 -3.38 6.57 22.90
C LEU A 2 -3.40 8.10 23.05
N LEU A 3 -2.33 8.69 23.57
CA LEU A 3 -2.16 10.14 23.63
C LEU A 3 -2.14 10.79 22.23
N ASP A 4 -1.50 10.13 21.27
CA ASP A 4 -1.50 10.61 19.87
C ASP A 4 -2.92 10.59 19.29
N LEU A 5 -3.72 9.56 19.60
CA LEU A 5 -5.12 9.46 19.22
C LEU A 5 -5.96 10.58 19.86
N ILE A 6 -5.82 10.81 21.17
CA ILE A 6 -6.50 11.90 21.89
C ILE A 6 -6.12 13.26 21.30
N ASN A 7 -4.84 13.49 21.03
CA ASN A 7 -4.35 14.74 20.46
C ASN A 7 -4.76 14.93 18.99
N SER A 8 -4.99 13.84 18.26
CA SER A 8 -5.43 13.88 16.86
C SER A 8 -6.91 14.20 16.70
N PHE A 9 -7.73 13.98 17.74
CA PHE A 9 -9.18 14.15 17.66
C PHE A 9 -9.60 15.52 18.21
N PRO A 10 -10.06 16.46 17.37
CA PRO A 10 -10.45 17.78 17.84
C PRO A 10 -11.64 17.68 18.79
N ASN A 11 -11.62 18.47 19.85
CA ASN A 11 -12.74 18.62 20.79
C ASN A 11 -13.09 17.36 21.61
N ILE A 12 -12.22 16.35 21.67
CA ILE A 12 -12.50 15.08 22.35
C ILE A 12 -12.80 15.23 23.84
N TYR A 13 -12.10 16.13 24.53
CA TYR A 13 -12.35 16.45 25.95
C TYR A 13 -13.80 16.87 26.18
N ASN A 14 -14.28 17.84 25.40
CA ASN A 14 -15.66 18.32 25.52
C ASN A 14 -16.69 17.27 25.16
N LEU A 15 -16.38 16.33 24.25
CA LEU A 15 -17.29 15.26 23.85
C LEU A 15 -17.43 14.17 24.92
N VAL A 16 -16.31 13.74 25.51
CA VAL A 16 -16.31 12.81 26.66
C VAL A 16 -17.02 13.44 27.84
N ASP A 17 -16.70 14.70 28.14
CA ASP A 17 -17.32 15.43 29.24
C ASP A 17 -18.83 15.63 28.99
N ALA A 18 -19.24 15.95 27.76
CA ALA A 18 -20.66 16.08 27.41
C ALA A 18 -21.43 14.75 27.53
N LEU A 19 -20.79 13.60 27.28
CA LEU A 19 -21.39 12.29 27.54
C LEU A 19 -21.54 12.03 29.04
N SER A 20 -20.54 12.42 29.83
CA SER A 20 -20.61 12.36 31.29
C SER A 20 -21.75 13.23 31.86
N GLU A 21 -21.97 14.42 31.27
CA GLU A 21 -23.02 15.37 31.67
C GLU A 21 -24.41 14.97 31.15
N GLY A 22 -24.50 14.50 29.90
CA GLY A 22 -25.75 14.11 29.24
C GLY A 22 -26.40 12.86 29.82
N GLY A 23 -25.61 11.90 30.32
CA GLY A 23 -26.10 10.69 30.99
C GLY A 23 -26.73 10.96 32.36
N LEU A 24 -26.20 11.93 33.12
CA LEU A 24 -26.68 12.29 34.45
C LEU A 24 -27.84 13.31 34.41
N ALA A 25 -27.81 14.27 33.48
CA ALA A 25 -28.85 15.28 33.35
C ALA A 25 -30.24 14.71 32.97
N GLN A 26 -30.29 13.54 32.32
CA GLN A 26 -31.55 12.84 32.03
C GLN A 26 -32.01 11.87 33.13
N LEU A 27 -31.11 11.40 34.01
CA LEU A 27 -31.43 10.41 35.03
C LEU A 27 -31.68 11.01 36.43
N GLN A 28 -31.20 12.22 36.73
CA GLN A 28 -31.29 12.77 38.10
C GLN A 28 -31.87 14.17 38.14
N ARG A 29 -33.16 14.23 38.47
CA ARG A 29 -33.78 15.39 39.10
C ARG A 29 -33.06 15.68 40.42
N LYS A 30 -32.63 16.93 40.58
CA LYS A 30 -32.26 17.65 41.83
C LYS A 30 -31.12 17.02 42.66
N ASN A 31 -30.03 17.79 42.75
CA ASN A 31 -28.83 17.63 43.62
C ASN A 31 -27.60 16.96 42.96
N ALA A 32 -27.06 17.57 41.89
CA ALA A 32 -25.91 17.04 41.13
C ALA A 32 -24.57 17.77 41.40
N ASP A 33 -24.44 18.54 42.49
CA ASP A 33 -23.20 19.30 42.78
C ASP A 33 -22.12 18.47 43.50
N SER A 34 -22.35 17.18 43.79
CA SER A 34 -21.44 16.36 44.61
C SER A 34 -21.01 15.02 44.01
N VAL A 35 -21.31 14.73 42.74
CA VAL A 35 -20.86 13.47 42.10
C VAL A 35 -19.53 13.75 41.38
N PRO A 36 -18.43 13.03 41.70
CA PRO A 36 -17.18 13.12 40.95
C PRO A 36 -17.48 12.87 39.47
N ARG A 37 -17.16 13.84 38.61
CA ARG A 37 -17.41 13.73 37.17
C ARG A 37 -16.31 12.87 36.57
N ASP A 38 -16.72 11.87 35.80
CA ASP A 38 -15.81 11.01 35.07
C ASP A 38 -15.42 11.66 33.74
N THR A 39 -14.63 12.74 33.83
CA THR A 39 -14.12 13.50 32.69
C THR A 39 -12.96 12.80 32.02
N LEU A 40 -12.61 13.20 30.80
CA LEU A 40 -11.42 12.65 30.14
C LEU A 40 -10.14 12.91 30.96
N SER A 41 -10.06 14.06 31.64
CA SER A 41 -8.93 14.37 32.53
C SER A 41 -8.87 13.42 33.71
N SER A 42 -10.01 13.16 34.39
CA SER A 42 -10.02 12.25 35.54
C SER A 42 -9.69 10.81 35.15
N GLN A 43 -10.13 10.37 33.96
CA GLN A 43 -9.80 9.04 33.45
C GLN A 43 -8.29 8.90 33.14
N LEU A 44 -7.66 9.95 32.57
CA LEU A 44 -6.22 9.98 32.33
C LEU A 44 -5.42 9.99 33.64
N ASP A 45 -5.83 10.80 34.62
CA ASP A 45 -5.18 10.87 35.94
C ASP A 45 -5.26 9.52 36.66
N LEU A 46 -6.41 8.85 36.58
CA LEU A 46 -6.63 7.53 37.18
C LEU A 46 -5.78 6.44 36.49
N LEU A 47 -5.67 6.50 35.16
CA LEU A 47 -4.79 5.60 34.41
C LEU A 47 -3.32 5.81 34.79
N GLU A 48 -2.87 7.05 34.92
CA GLU A 48 -1.51 7.39 35.35
C GLU A 48 -1.25 6.84 36.77
N ALA A 49 -2.18 7.04 37.70
CA ALA A 49 -2.08 6.50 39.06
C ALA A 49 -1.96 4.97 39.08
N HIS A 50 -2.74 4.26 38.25
CA HIS A 50 -2.64 2.81 38.11
C HIS A 50 -1.31 2.36 37.50
N PHE A 51 -0.79 3.07 36.50
CA PHE A 51 0.54 2.80 35.94
C PHE A 51 1.66 3.01 36.96
N VAL A 52 1.62 4.10 37.73
CA VAL A 52 2.60 4.37 38.81
C VAL A 52 2.56 3.25 39.86
N SER A 53 1.36 2.81 40.25
CA SER A 53 1.18 1.71 41.20
C SER A 53 1.72 0.38 40.67
N LEU A 54 1.42 0.04 39.41
CA LEU A 54 1.91 -1.17 38.74
C LEU A 54 3.44 -1.16 38.65
N ASN A 55 4.04 -0.07 38.19
CA ASN A 55 5.50 0.08 38.09
C ASN A 55 6.17 -0.05 39.46
N SER A 56 5.59 0.56 40.50
CA SER A 56 6.10 0.46 41.87
C SER A 56 6.06 -0.98 42.39
N LYS A 57 4.98 -1.72 42.11
CA LYS A 57 4.85 -3.14 42.48
C LYS A 57 5.81 -4.04 41.69
N MET A 58 6.01 -3.78 40.40
CA MET A 58 6.98 -4.52 39.57
C MET A 58 8.42 -4.27 40.06
N ALA A 59 8.79 -3.02 40.35
CA ALA A 59 10.11 -2.68 40.88
C ALA A 59 10.35 -3.26 42.29
N ALA A 60 9.29 -3.39 43.11
CA ALA A 60 9.37 -4.09 44.39
C ALA A 60 9.57 -5.60 44.21
N ALA A 61 8.98 -6.19 43.16
CA ALA A 61 9.12 -7.61 42.85
C ALA A 61 10.55 -8.00 42.44
N GLU A 62 11.24 -7.13 41.69
CA GLU A 62 12.64 -7.34 41.29
C GLU A 62 13.61 -7.36 42.48
N LYS A 63 13.23 -6.74 43.61
CA LYS A 63 14.04 -6.65 44.83
C LYS A 63 13.75 -7.77 45.84
N LEU A 64 12.81 -8.67 45.55
CA LEU A 64 12.45 -9.77 46.46
C LEU A 64 13.45 -10.93 46.35
N ASP A 65 13.91 -11.40 47.51
CA ASP A 65 14.81 -12.55 47.63
C ASP A 65 14.04 -13.87 47.39
N ILE A 66 14.59 -14.74 46.53
CA ILE A 66 13.90 -15.85 45.85
C ILE A 66 13.44 -16.98 46.81
N LYS A 67 13.82 -16.93 48.09
CA LYS A 67 13.70 -18.06 49.04
C LYS A 67 12.38 -18.17 49.79
N ASN A 68 11.43 -17.23 49.66
CA ASN A 68 10.14 -17.27 50.35
C ASN A 68 8.98 -17.36 49.35
N GLU A 69 8.46 -18.58 49.13
CA GLU A 69 7.39 -18.86 48.16
C GLU A 69 6.08 -18.14 48.49
N GLU A 70 5.69 -18.03 49.75
CA GLU A 70 4.44 -17.34 50.14
C GLU A 70 4.48 -15.84 49.82
N LYS A 71 5.63 -15.19 50.07
CA LYS A 71 5.83 -13.77 49.72
C LYS A 71 5.86 -13.56 48.21
N LYS A 72 6.42 -14.51 47.46
CA LYS A 72 6.42 -14.48 46.00
C LYS A 72 5.00 -14.59 45.45
N GLN A 73 4.22 -15.55 45.93
CA GLN A 73 2.85 -15.76 45.47
C GLN A 73 1.95 -14.55 45.78
N SER A 74 2.05 -13.98 46.98
CA SER A 74 1.33 -12.76 47.35
C SER A 74 1.76 -11.54 46.52
N CYS A 75 3.05 -11.43 46.17
CA CYS A 75 3.55 -10.38 45.28
C CYS A 75 2.98 -10.54 43.86
N GLU A 76 3.01 -11.76 43.30
CA GLU A 76 2.45 -12.06 41.98
C GLU A 76 0.94 -11.76 41.90
N GLU A 77 0.17 -12.10 42.94
CA GLU A 77 -1.26 -11.75 43.02
C GLU A 77 -1.48 -10.23 43.05
N ASN A 78 -0.68 -9.50 43.81
CA ASN A 78 -0.77 -8.04 43.89
C ASN A 78 -0.41 -7.34 42.57
N ILE A 79 0.57 -7.86 41.82
CA ILE A 79 0.93 -7.40 40.48
C ILE A 79 -0.21 -7.71 39.51
N LYS A 80 -0.75 -8.94 39.52
CA LYS A 80 -1.89 -9.32 38.69
C LYS A 80 -3.09 -8.40 38.92
N LEU A 81 -3.46 -8.15 40.17
CA LEU A 81 -4.55 -7.23 40.50
C LEU A 81 -4.28 -5.82 39.97
N SER A 82 -3.05 -5.30 40.17
CA SER A 82 -2.69 -3.97 39.64
C SER A 82 -2.74 -3.92 38.13
N PHE A 83 -2.30 -4.99 37.46
CA PHE A 83 -2.33 -5.12 36.01
C PHE A 83 -3.76 -5.16 35.48
N HIS A 84 -4.65 -5.91 36.13
CA HIS A 84 -6.08 -5.90 35.83
C HIS A 84 -6.69 -4.51 35.99
N SER A 85 -6.42 -3.79 37.09
CA SER A 85 -6.93 -2.42 37.28
C SER A 85 -6.43 -1.45 36.19
N THR A 86 -5.17 -1.58 35.76
CA THR A 86 -4.63 -0.79 34.64
C THR A 86 -5.34 -1.13 33.33
N LEU A 87 -5.57 -2.43 33.05
CA LEU A 87 -6.31 -2.86 31.86
C LEU A 87 -7.76 -2.38 31.87
N ASP A 88 -8.46 -2.47 33.00
CA ASP A 88 -9.84 -2.00 33.14
C ASP A 88 -9.92 -0.48 32.91
N SER A 89 -8.94 0.27 33.39
CA SER A 89 -8.88 1.73 33.16
C SER A 89 -8.59 2.08 31.71
N LEU A 90 -7.69 1.33 31.06
CA LEU A 90 -7.45 1.47 29.62
C LEU A 90 -8.70 1.14 28.80
N HIS A 91 -9.42 0.08 29.17
CA HIS A 91 -10.64 -0.33 28.50
C HIS A 91 -11.75 0.72 28.65
N HIS A 92 -11.93 1.24 29.87
CA HIS A 92 -12.91 2.30 30.17
C HIS A 92 -12.62 3.60 29.40
N LEU A 93 -11.34 3.99 29.34
CA LEU A 93 -10.91 5.15 28.55
C LEU A 93 -11.16 4.93 27.05
N ALA A 94 -10.89 3.72 26.53
CA ALA A 94 -11.18 3.38 25.14
C ALA A 94 -12.68 3.46 24.81
N LEU A 95 -13.55 2.93 25.68
CA LEU A 95 -15.01 3.01 25.52
C LEU A 95 -15.52 4.45 25.57
N SER A 96 -14.95 5.30 26.43
CA SER A 96 -15.31 6.71 26.53
C SER A 96 -14.94 7.47 25.26
N ILE A 97 -13.74 7.20 24.72
CA ILE A 97 -13.28 7.75 23.43
C ILE A 97 -14.16 7.27 22.28
N GLU A 98 -14.49 5.98 22.23
CA GLU A 98 -15.38 5.41 21.20
C GLU A 98 -16.77 6.06 21.24
N SER A 99 -17.34 6.20 22.44
CA SER A 99 -18.64 6.86 22.63
C SER A 99 -18.59 8.32 22.20
N ALA A 100 -17.51 9.04 22.53
CA ALA A 100 -17.29 10.43 22.12
C ALA A 100 -17.18 10.56 20.60
N GLN A 101 -16.52 9.61 19.93
CA GLN A 101 -16.47 9.54 18.48
C GLN A 101 -17.86 9.31 17.87
N MET A 102 -18.66 8.39 18.42
CA MET A 102 -20.04 8.18 17.96
C MET A 102 -20.89 9.44 18.15
N LEU A 103 -20.80 10.12 19.30
CA LEU A 103 -21.50 11.38 19.52
C LEU A 103 -21.07 12.45 18.52
N SER A 104 -19.75 12.57 18.27
CA SER A 104 -19.21 13.49 17.28
C SER A 104 -19.77 13.20 15.88
N LEU A 105 -19.80 11.94 15.47
CA LEU A 105 -20.40 11.53 14.20
C LEU A 105 -21.87 11.95 14.13
N ILE A 106 -22.66 11.69 15.18
CA ILE A 106 -24.07 12.13 15.24
C ILE A 106 -24.18 13.66 15.12
N GLN A 107 -23.31 14.41 15.81
CA GLN A 107 -23.28 15.87 15.72
C GLN A 107 -22.92 16.36 14.31
N CYS A 108 -21.91 15.77 13.67
CA CYS A 108 -21.53 16.04 12.29
C CYS A 108 -22.67 15.72 11.33
N LEU A 109 -23.42 14.64 11.56
CA LEU A 109 -24.57 14.27 10.73
C LEU A 109 -25.72 15.31 10.80
N ARG A 110 -25.76 16.16 11.82
CA ARG A 110 -26.75 17.27 11.89
C ARG A 110 -26.46 18.36 10.85
N ASN A 111 -25.21 18.51 10.44
CA ASN A 111 -24.82 19.46 9.42
C ASN A 111 -24.91 18.80 8.03
N LYS A 112 -25.76 19.35 7.17
CA LYS A 112 -25.96 18.83 5.80
C LYS A 112 -24.65 18.80 5.00
N ASN A 113 -23.77 19.79 5.18
CA ASN A 113 -22.51 19.87 4.44
C ASN A 113 -21.51 18.79 4.89
N ASP A 114 -21.44 18.52 6.19
CA ASP A 114 -20.54 17.51 6.76
C ASP A 114 -21.02 16.11 6.37
N CYS A 115 -22.35 15.86 6.47
CA CYS A 115 -23.01 14.68 5.91
C CYS A 115 -22.62 14.44 4.45
N GLN A 116 -22.80 15.46 3.60
CA GLN A 116 -22.52 15.36 2.18
C GLN A 116 -21.03 15.07 1.93
N THR A 117 -20.14 15.75 2.65
CA THR A 117 -18.69 15.54 2.56
C THR A 117 -18.30 14.11 2.94
N PHE A 118 -18.87 13.58 4.02
CA PHE A 118 -18.66 12.21 4.46
C PHE A 118 -19.04 11.19 3.38
N PHE A 119 -20.23 11.33 2.77
CA PHE A 119 -20.65 10.44 1.68
C PHE A 119 -19.76 10.58 0.43
N HIS A 120 -19.30 11.78 0.10
CA HIS A 120 -18.36 11.97 -1.03
C HIS A 120 -17.02 11.30 -0.78
N LEU A 121 -16.46 11.44 0.43
CA LEU A 121 -15.23 10.74 0.84
C LEU A 121 -15.43 9.23 0.81
N GLN A 122 -16.60 8.76 1.22
CA GLN A 122 -16.94 7.35 1.12
C GLN A 122 -16.92 6.85 -0.32
N LEU A 123 -17.61 7.52 -1.24
CA LEU A 123 -17.65 7.16 -2.66
C LEU A 123 -16.26 7.25 -3.32
N ARG A 124 -15.46 8.27 -2.97
CA ARG A 124 -14.08 8.43 -3.45
C ARG A 124 -13.22 7.24 -3.04
N HIS A 125 -13.29 6.84 -1.77
CA HIS A 125 -12.57 5.67 -1.28
C HIS A 125 -13.03 4.37 -1.94
N ASP A 126 -14.34 4.18 -2.15
CA ASP A 126 -14.86 2.98 -2.83
C ASP A 126 -14.37 2.89 -4.28
N ALA A 127 -14.29 4.03 -4.98
CA ALA A 127 -13.72 4.10 -6.32
C ALA A 127 -12.21 3.73 -6.32
N LEU A 128 -11.44 4.23 -5.35
CA LEU A 128 -10.02 3.90 -5.19
C LEU A 128 -9.83 2.42 -4.86
N LEU A 129 -10.64 1.87 -3.95
CA LEU A 129 -10.59 0.46 -3.57
C LEU A 129 -10.89 -0.45 -4.75
N SER A 130 -11.89 -0.11 -5.57
CA SER A 130 -12.19 -0.83 -6.82
C SER A 130 -10.99 -0.81 -7.79
N GLN A 131 -10.32 0.32 -7.94
CA GLN A 131 -9.13 0.44 -8.80
C GLN A 131 -7.97 -0.40 -8.24
N ALA A 132 -7.73 -0.34 -6.94
CA ALA A 132 -6.66 -1.08 -6.29
C ALA A 132 -6.88 -2.60 -6.32
N ILE A 133 -8.11 -3.08 -6.09
CA ILE A 133 -8.47 -4.50 -6.26
C ILE A 133 -8.22 -4.95 -7.69
N THR A 134 -8.60 -4.13 -8.68
CA THR A 134 -8.38 -4.44 -10.10
C THR A 134 -6.89 -4.58 -10.40
N LEU A 135 -6.06 -3.66 -9.90
CA LEU A 135 -4.60 -3.70 -10.06
C LEU A 135 -4.01 -4.92 -9.37
N ALA A 136 -4.35 -5.17 -8.11
CA ALA A 136 -3.85 -6.33 -7.35
C ALA A 136 -4.24 -7.66 -8.01
N THR A 137 -5.50 -7.79 -8.43
CA THR A 137 -5.99 -8.99 -9.15
C THR A 137 -5.23 -9.21 -10.44
N THR A 138 -5.06 -8.14 -11.24
CA THR A 138 -4.33 -8.21 -12.52
C THR A 138 -2.86 -8.57 -12.30
N SER A 139 -2.22 -8.02 -11.27
CA SER A 139 -0.83 -8.32 -10.93
C SER A 139 -0.63 -9.75 -10.41
N LEU A 140 -1.58 -10.27 -9.63
CA LEU A 140 -1.57 -11.68 -9.21
C LEU A 140 -1.72 -12.61 -10.40
N LEU A 141 -2.63 -12.31 -11.33
CA LEU A 141 -2.77 -13.08 -12.56
C LEU A 141 -1.50 -13.01 -13.41
N LEU A 142 -0.90 -11.82 -13.55
CA LEU A 142 0.36 -11.66 -14.27
C LEU A 142 1.46 -12.51 -13.62
N LEU A 143 1.60 -12.51 -12.29
CA LEU A 143 2.56 -13.34 -11.57
C LEU A 143 2.38 -14.82 -11.91
N ILE A 144 1.13 -15.29 -11.93
CA ILE A 144 0.77 -16.69 -12.17
C ILE A 144 1.08 -17.13 -13.61
N TYR A 145 0.74 -16.30 -14.59
CA TYR A 145 0.88 -16.65 -16.00
C TYR A 145 2.25 -16.34 -16.60
N SER A 146 3.02 -15.42 -16.01
CA SER A 146 4.38 -15.11 -16.46
C SER A 146 5.44 -16.05 -15.88
N SER A 147 5.14 -16.75 -14.79
CA SER A 147 6.10 -17.66 -14.17
C SER A 147 6.09 -19.02 -14.87
N ASN A 148 7.24 -19.44 -15.39
CA ASN A 148 7.42 -20.74 -16.02
C ASN A 148 7.38 -21.92 -15.02
N ASN A 149 7.53 -21.66 -13.72
CA ASN A 149 7.37 -22.63 -12.63
C ASN A 149 6.96 -21.89 -11.34
N LEU A 150 5.68 -21.91 -10.99
CA LEU A 150 5.18 -21.22 -9.79
C LEU A 150 5.69 -21.85 -8.48
N ILE A 151 6.07 -23.13 -8.53
CA ILE A 151 6.73 -23.86 -7.44
C ILE A 151 8.11 -23.27 -7.11
N ASN A 152 8.74 -22.51 -8.02
CA ASN A 152 10.01 -21.83 -7.76
C ASN A 152 9.84 -20.36 -7.34
N LEU A 153 8.60 -19.85 -7.26
CA LEU A 153 8.37 -18.61 -6.52
C LEU A 153 8.82 -18.88 -5.09
N ASN A 154 9.63 -17.99 -4.50
CA ASN A 154 10.11 -18.14 -3.12
C ASN A 154 8.98 -18.26 -2.08
N TYR A 155 7.75 -17.96 -2.50
CA TYR A 155 6.48 -18.12 -1.77
C TYR A 155 6.02 -19.57 -1.64
N SER A 156 6.42 -20.48 -2.54
CA SER A 156 5.90 -21.87 -2.59
C SER A 156 6.28 -22.72 -1.38
N LYS A 157 7.40 -22.40 -0.75
CA LYS A 157 7.97 -23.12 0.40
C LYS A 157 7.70 -22.43 1.74
N THR A 158 7.09 -21.24 1.73
CA THR A 158 6.98 -20.37 2.91
C THR A 158 5.56 -19.86 3.12
N ASN A 159 5.25 -19.43 4.35
CA ASN A 159 4.00 -18.70 4.65
C ASN A 159 4.04 -17.24 4.17
N VAL A 160 4.95 -16.89 3.24
CA VAL A 160 5.11 -15.52 2.73
C VAL A 160 4.17 -15.31 1.54
N THR A 161 3.48 -14.17 1.53
CA THR A 161 2.52 -13.83 0.48
C THR A 161 3.19 -13.14 -0.71
N PRO A 162 2.56 -13.07 -1.89
CA PRO A 162 3.19 -12.54 -3.08
C PRO A 162 3.53 -11.05 -2.94
N LEU A 163 4.70 -10.64 -3.42
CA LEU A 163 5.13 -9.23 -3.43
C LEU A 163 4.63 -8.50 -4.66
N LEU A 164 3.85 -7.45 -4.46
CA LEU A 164 3.44 -6.50 -5.48
C LEU A 164 4.04 -5.13 -5.17
N ILE A 165 4.84 -4.58 -6.08
CA ILE A 165 5.35 -3.22 -5.94
C ILE A 165 4.49 -2.29 -6.80
N ASN A 166 3.87 -1.27 -6.21
CA ASN A 166 3.29 -0.18 -6.98
C ASN A 166 4.25 1.00 -6.96
N PHE A 167 4.87 1.26 -8.11
CA PHE A 167 5.80 2.36 -8.30
C PHE A 167 5.14 3.49 -9.09
N SER A 168 4.88 4.59 -8.39
CA SER A 168 4.17 5.76 -8.91
C SER A 168 5.12 6.85 -9.40
N PHE A 169 4.67 7.55 -10.42
CA PHE A 169 5.32 8.72 -11.01
C PHE A 169 4.45 9.98 -10.93
N LEU A 170 3.42 9.96 -10.08
CA LEU A 170 2.62 11.13 -9.72
C LEU A 170 3.50 12.18 -9.04
N SER A 171 3.15 13.44 -9.18
CA SER A 171 3.84 14.54 -8.50
C SER A 171 3.08 15.09 -7.31
N CYS A 172 3.83 15.59 -6.33
CA CYS A 172 3.25 16.20 -5.13
C CYS A 172 2.73 17.63 -5.36
N TYR A 173 2.32 17.98 -6.59
CA TYR A 173 1.91 19.33 -6.95
C TYR A 173 0.59 19.33 -7.73
N GLY A 174 -0.22 20.37 -7.52
CA GLY A 174 -1.51 20.54 -8.19
C GLY A 174 -2.45 19.37 -7.94
N ASP A 175 -3.22 19.00 -8.96
CA ASP A 175 -4.23 17.94 -8.90
C ASP A 175 -3.64 16.55 -8.58
N GLU A 176 -2.35 16.34 -8.83
CA GLU A 176 -1.70 15.05 -8.54
C GLU A 176 -1.36 14.88 -7.06
N HIS A 177 -1.32 15.96 -6.26
CA HIS A 177 -1.03 15.86 -4.83
C HIS A 177 -2.09 15.00 -4.11
N GLY A 178 -3.37 15.34 -4.30
CA GLY A 178 -4.47 14.56 -3.73
C GLY A 178 -4.58 13.14 -4.28
N MET A 179 -4.10 12.89 -5.51
CA MET A 179 -4.02 11.53 -6.06
C MET A 179 -2.95 10.69 -5.35
N ILE A 180 -1.84 11.31 -4.94
CA ILE A 180 -0.80 10.62 -4.17
C ILE A 180 -1.29 10.27 -2.77
N GLU A 181 -1.95 11.22 -2.10
CA GLU A 181 -2.53 11.01 -0.76
C GLU A 181 -3.54 9.88 -0.80
N ASP A 182 -4.51 9.95 -1.72
CA ASP A 182 -5.48 8.89 -1.96
C ASP A 182 -4.83 7.52 -2.17
N ALA A 183 -3.82 7.45 -3.04
CA ALA A 183 -3.14 6.20 -3.36
C ALA A 183 -2.38 5.66 -2.15
N PHE A 184 -1.66 6.54 -1.44
CA PHE A 184 -0.90 6.16 -0.26
C PHE A 184 -1.82 5.60 0.83
N ASP A 185 -2.88 6.33 1.17
CA ASP A 185 -3.86 5.91 2.18
C ASP A 185 -4.52 4.58 1.81
N MET A 186 -4.93 4.43 0.55
CA MET A 186 -5.51 3.17 0.07
C MET A 186 -4.50 2.03 0.27
N TRP A 187 -3.28 2.13 -0.26
CA TRP A 187 -2.31 1.03 -0.20
C TRP A 187 -1.86 0.67 1.22
N GLN A 188 -1.88 1.62 2.17
CA GLN A 188 -1.65 1.32 3.59
C GLN A 188 -2.80 0.50 4.18
N LEU A 189 -4.05 0.84 3.85
CA LEU A 189 -5.25 0.16 4.35
C LEU A 189 -5.59 -1.13 3.62
N PHE A 190 -4.99 -1.39 2.45
CA PHE A 190 -5.38 -2.49 1.56
C PHE A 190 -5.44 -3.84 2.26
N HIS A 191 -4.46 -4.11 3.13
CA HIS A 191 -4.32 -5.37 3.83
C HIS A 191 -5.51 -5.67 4.76
N ASP A 192 -6.09 -4.62 5.34
CA ASP A 192 -7.19 -4.73 6.29
C ASP A 192 -8.55 -4.84 5.59
N VAL A 193 -8.64 -4.41 4.32
CA VAL A 193 -9.90 -4.32 3.59
C VAL A 193 -10.08 -5.35 2.49
N ALA A 194 -9.02 -6.01 2.02
CA ALA A 194 -9.09 -6.94 0.87
C ALA A 194 -8.35 -8.26 1.12
N GLN A 195 -9.05 -9.37 0.88
CA GLN A 195 -8.49 -10.72 0.94
C GLN A 195 -8.71 -11.46 -0.37
N PHE A 196 -7.73 -12.29 -0.73
CA PHE A 196 -7.69 -13.05 -1.98
C PHE A 196 -7.65 -14.55 -1.70
N ARG A 197 -8.23 -15.33 -2.60
CA ARG A 197 -7.98 -16.78 -2.69
C ARG A 197 -8.00 -17.23 -4.13
N PHE A 198 -7.36 -18.35 -4.41
CA PHE A 198 -7.47 -19.02 -5.70
C PHE A 198 -8.48 -20.15 -5.60
N ILE A 199 -9.33 -20.29 -6.61
CA ILE A 199 -10.32 -21.35 -6.71
C ILE A 199 -10.20 -22.07 -8.06
N PRO A 200 -10.50 -23.38 -8.14
CA PRO A 200 -10.55 -24.07 -9.43
C PRO A 200 -11.62 -23.45 -10.33
N THR A 201 -11.31 -23.30 -11.61
CA THR A 201 -12.31 -22.94 -12.61
C THR A 201 -13.36 -24.06 -12.68
N ASN A 202 -14.62 -23.73 -12.39
CA ASN A 202 -15.73 -24.63 -12.66
C ASN A 202 -16.00 -24.61 -14.17
N SER A 203 -15.90 -25.78 -14.81
CA SER A 203 -16.03 -25.98 -16.27
C SER A 203 -17.35 -25.50 -16.90
N SER A 204 -18.31 -25.08 -16.07
CA SER A 204 -19.67 -24.68 -16.45
C SER A 204 -19.88 -23.17 -16.64
N VAL A 205 -18.88 -22.32 -16.36
CA VAL A 205 -18.95 -20.86 -16.61
C VAL A 205 -17.86 -20.44 -17.60
N CYS A 206 -17.79 -21.10 -18.76
CA CYS A 206 -17.16 -20.51 -19.93
C CYS A 206 -18.15 -19.50 -20.51
N CYS A 207 -17.91 -18.22 -20.30
CA CYS A 207 -18.72 -17.18 -20.89
C CYS A 207 -18.37 -17.09 -22.39
N GLU A 208 -19.34 -17.38 -23.26
CA GLU A 208 -19.25 -17.11 -24.71
C GLU A 208 -19.28 -15.60 -24.96
N ILE A 209 -18.23 -14.89 -24.56
CA ILE A 209 -18.02 -13.53 -25.04
C ILE A 209 -17.50 -13.65 -26.47
N CYS A 210 -18.45 -13.50 -27.40
CA CYS A 210 -18.28 -13.54 -28.85
C CYS A 210 -17.27 -12.48 -29.33
N PHE A 211 -15.99 -12.83 -29.42
CA PHE A 211 -15.05 -12.10 -30.26
C PHE A 211 -15.14 -12.67 -31.68
N GLY A 212 -15.68 -11.86 -32.60
CA GLY A 212 -15.87 -12.21 -34.01
C GLY A 212 -14.62 -12.83 -34.63
N GLN A 213 -14.82 -13.97 -35.28
CA GLN A 213 -13.81 -14.75 -35.97
C GLN A 213 -13.11 -13.90 -37.05
N ARG A 214 -11.80 -13.68 -36.89
CA ARG A 214 -10.88 -13.56 -38.01
C ARG A 214 -9.74 -14.53 -37.77
N GLU A 215 -9.82 -15.67 -38.44
CA GLU A 215 -8.78 -16.69 -38.46
C GLU A 215 -7.53 -16.13 -39.14
N THR A 216 -6.52 -15.84 -38.34
CA THR A 216 -5.13 -15.83 -38.80
C THR A 216 -4.32 -16.65 -37.81
N ALA A 217 -3.27 -17.32 -38.26
CA ALA A 217 -2.42 -18.18 -37.44
C ALA A 217 -1.89 -17.43 -36.21
N GLU A 218 -2.56 -17.62 -35.07
CA GLU A 218 -2.27 -16.91 -33.83
C GLU A 218 -1.10 -17.56 -33.10
N SER A 219 -0.21 -16.74 -32.53
CA SER A 219 0.88 -17.22 -31.69
C SER A 219 0.35 -17.94 -30.44
N LYS A 220 1.13 -18.89 -29.90
CA LYS A 220 0.82 -19.61 -28.63
C LYS A 220 0.44 -18.65 -27.48
N VAL A 221 0.99 -17.44 -27.48
CA VAL A 221 0.67 -16.37 -26.53
C VAL A 221 -0.78 -15.88 -26.68
N SER A 222 -1.27 -15.68 -27.90
CA SER A 222 -2.67 -15.26 -28.17
C SER A 222 -3.69 -16.32 -27.75
N GLN A 223 -3.35 -17.60 -27.92
CA GLN A 223 -4.21 -18.71 -27.49
C GLN A 223 -4.33 -18.80 -25.96
N ASN A 224 -3.22 -18.66 -25.23
CA ASN A 224 -3.23 -18.63 -23.76
C ASN A 224 -4.01 -17.43 -23.22
N LEU A 225 -3.86 -16.24 -23.81
CA LEU A 225 -4.61 -15.04 -23.44
C LEU A 225 -6.12 -15.20 -23.68
N LYS A 226 -6.55 -15.80 -24.80
CA LYS A 226 -7.97 -16.09 -25.06
C LYS A 226 -8.57 -17.03 -24.02
N HIS A 227 -7.86 -18.08 -23.64
CA HIS A 227 -8.32 -19.01 -22.61
C HIS A 227 -8.50 -18.31 -21.25
N ILE A 228 -7.52 -17.49 -20.84
CA ILE A 228 -7.61 -16.71 -19.58
C ILE A 228 -8.84 -15.80 -19.56
N ILE A 229 -9.11 -15.08 -20.66
CA ILE A 229 -10.24 -14.16 -20.78
C ILE A 229 -11.58 -14.90 -20.69
N GLN A 230 -11.65 -16.15 -21.15
CA GLN A 230 -12.88 -16.95 -21.15
C GLN A 230 -13.14 -17.68 -19.84
N THR A 231 -12.12 -17.88 -18.99
CA THR A 231 -12.23 -18.75 -17.81
C THR A 231 -11.92 -18.08 -16.47
N CYS A 232 -11.34 -16.88 -16.47
CA CYS A 232 -10.92 -16.18 -15.25
C CYS A 232 -11.83 -14.97 -14.95
N PHE A 233 -12.96 -15.22 -14.29
CA PHE A 233 -13.87 -14.19 -13.78
C PHE A 233 -13.74 -14.09 -12.25
N PRO A 234 -13.01 -13.11 -11.71
CA PRO A 234 -12.91 -12.91 -10.26
C PRO A 234 -14.30 -12.70 -9.64
N GLN A 235 -14.59 -13.44 -8.57
CA GLN A 235 -15.81 -13.29 -7.79
C GLN A 235 -15.51 -12.40 -6.58
N ILE A 236 -16.31 -11.34 -6.41
CA ILE A 236 -16.14 -10.36 -5.33
C ILE A 236 -17.35 -10.47 -4.40
N GLU A 237 -17.10 -10.66 -3.11
CA GLU A 237 -18.11 -10.73 -2.07
C GLU A 237 -17.67 -9.96 -0.81
N GLY A 238 -18.56 -9.78 0.15
CA GLY A 238 -18.26 -9.15 1.44
C GLY A 238 -18.72 -7.71 1.55
N PHE A 239 -18.08 -6.97 2.46
CA PHE A 239 -18.42 -5.59 2.81
C PHE A 239 -17.23 -4.68 2.56
N ARG A 240 -17.46 -3.35 2.55
CA ARG A 240 -16.41 -2.34 2.34
C ARG A 240 -15.16 -2.52 3.22
N THR A 241 -15.36 -2.96 4.46
CA THR A 241 -14.27 -3.17 5.44
C THR A 241 -13.63 -4.55 5.36
N ASN A 242 -14.15 -5.47 4.53
CA ASN A 242 -13.64 -6.83 4.35
C ASN A 242 -14.17 -7.42 3.03
N ILE A 243 -13.56 -7.00 1.93
CA ILE A 243 -13.84 -7.48 0.58
C ILE A 243 -13.06 -8.77 0.35
N LYS A 244 -13.75 -9.77 -0.16
CA LYS A 244 -13.23 -11.10 -0.44
C LYS A 244 -13.25 -11.37 -1.95
N ILE A 245 -12.08 -11.64 -2.51
CA ILE A 245 -11.88 -11.85 -3.94
C ILE A 245 -11.46 -13.29 -4.18
N SER A 246 -12.29 -14.04 -4.90
CA SER A 246 -11.96 -15.39 -5.37
C SER A 246 -11.55 -15.34 -6.82
N ILE A 247 -10.32 -15.73 -7.14
CA ILE A 247 -9.77 -15.72 -8.50
C ILE A 247 -9.80 -17.15 -9.07
N PRO A 248 -10.62 -17.43 -10.10
CA PRO A 248 -10.63 -18.74 -10.75
C PRO A 248 -9.35 -18.99 -11.55
N LEU A 249 -8.76 -20.16 -11.37
CA LEU A 249 -7.59 -20.61 -12.11
C LEU A 249 -7.78 -22.03 -12.67
N PRO A 250 -7.18 -22.34 -13.84
CA PRO A 250 -7.11 -23.70 -14.34
C PRO A 250 -6.47 -24.64 -13.32
N SER A 251 -6.93 -25.89 -13.26
CA SER A 251 -6.45 -26.88 -12.31
C SER A 251 -4.94 -27.13 -12.43
N GLU A 252 -4.36 -27.03 -13.64
CA GLU A 252 -2.92 -27.17 -13.81
C GLU A 252 -2.16 -26.08 -13.05
N LYS A 253 -2.66 -24.84 -13.07
CA LYS A 253 -2.02 -23.72 -12.37
C LYS A 253 -2.18 -23.78 -10.86
N ILE A 254 -3.30 -24.31 -10.36
CA ILE A 254 -3.53 -24.43 -8.92
C ILE A 254 -2.54 -25.40 -8.27
N VAL A 255 -2.22 -26.52 -8.93
CA VAL A 255 -1.28 -27.51 -8.39
C VAL A 255 0.14 -26.95 -8.30
N GLU A 256 0.48 -25.96 -9.13
CA GLU A 256 1.78 -25.27 -9.09
C GLU A 256 1.89 -24.20 -7.98
N LEU A 257 0.78 -23.84 -7.31
CA LEU A 257 0.75 -22.79 -6.28
C LEU A 257 1.34 -23.25 -4.93
N PRO A 258 1.78 -22.30 -4.08
CA PRO A 258 2.11 -22.57 -2.68
C PRO A 258 1.00 -23.36 -1.95
N LYS A 259 1.37 -24.25 -1.02
CA LYS A 259 0.44 -25.22 -0.37
C LYS A 259 -0.83 -24.60 0.22
N GLY A 260 -0.75 -23.42 0.84
CA GLY A 260 -1.94 -22.75 1.40
C GLY A 260 -2.85 -22.22 0.30
N MET A 261 -2.27 -21.55 -0.69
CA MET A 261 -2.97 -20.99 -1.84
C MET A 261 -3.62 -22.06 -2.72
N SER A 262 -2.95 -23.20 -2.94
CA SER A 262 -3.50 -24.31 -3.74
C SER A 262 -4.68 -25.01 -3.05
N LYS A 263 -4.80 -24.89 -1.72
CA LYS A 263 -5.96 -25.35 -0.94
C LYS A 263 -7.10 -24.33 -0.88
N GLY A 264 -6.94 -23.15 -1.48
CA GLY A 264 -7.93 -22.08 -1.46
C GLY A 264 -7.98 -21.30 -0.13
N GLU A 265 -6.88 -21.31 0.64
CA GLU A 265 -6.77 -20.47 1.84
C GLU A 265 -6.76 -18.97 1.46
N TRP A 266 -7.36 -18.15 2.33
CA TRP A 266 -7.37 -16.71 2.18
C TRP A 266 -6.00 -16.13 2.50
N PHE A 267 -5.55 -15.18 1.67
CA PHE A 267 -4.30 -14.47 1.86
C PHE A 267 -4.45 -13.01 1.40
N CYS A 268 -3.53 -12.14 1.83
CA CYS A 268 -3.37 -10.81 1.25
C CYS A 268 -1.95 -10.68 0.68
N PRO A 269 -1.77 -10.31 -0.60
CA PRO A 269 -0.44 -10.02 -1.13
C PRO A 269 0.21 -8.86 -0.35
N LYS A 270 1.53 -8.89 -0.19
CA LYS A 270 2.28 -7.74 0.33
C LYS A 270 2.38 -6.72 -0.78
N ILE A 271 1.73 -5.57 -0.60
CA ILE A 271 1.77 -4.46 -1.56
C ILE A 271 2.57 -3.31 -0.95
N ILE A 272 3.53 -2.77 -1.71
CA ILE A 272 4.38 -1.68 -1.25
C ILE A 272 4.32 -0.54 -2.28
N TYR A 273 3.96 0.65 -1.81
CA TYR A 273 3.79 1.84 -2.63
C TYR A 273 5.02 2.75 -2.58
N TRP A 274 5.64 2.99 -3.72
CA TRP A 274 6.77 3.91 -3.90
C TRP A 274 6.37 5.08 -4.80
N ASN A 275 7.00 6.24 -4.65
CA ASN A 275 6.77 7.38 -5.53
C ASN A 275 8.06 8.12 -5.89
N LEU A 276 8.25 8.47 -7.17
CA LEU A 276 9.43 9.22 -7.62
C LEU A 276 9.17 10.70 -7.93
N GLY A 277 7.92 11.10 -8.18
CA GLY A 277 7.63 12.52 -8.38
C GLY A 277 8.17 13.11 -9.68
N VAL A 278 7.63 12.75 -10.84
CA VAL A 278 8.14 13.27 -12.13
C VAL A 278 7.25 14.41 -12.66
N ASN A 279 7.46 15.65 -12.23
CA ASN A 279 6.76 16.83 -12.79
C ASN A 279 7.65 18.07 -12.90
N HIS A 280 7.38 18.90 -13.91
CA HIS A 280 7.99 20.19 -14.19
C HIS A 280 7.52 21.31 -13.25
N GLU A 281 6.23 21.35 -12.91
CA GLU A 281 5.66 22.38 -12.01
C GLU A 281 6.22 22.28 -10.59
N ALA A 282 6.39 21.04 -10.09
CA ALA A 282 7.07 20.80 -8.82
C ALA A 282 8.52 21.31 -8.82
N SER A 283 9.26 21.11 -9.92
CA SER A 283 10.63 21.61 -10.04
C SER A 283 10.72 23.13 -10.19
N LEU A 284 9.69 23.76 -10.77
CA LEU A 284 9.58 25.21 -10.82
C LEU A 284 9.24 25.81 -9.46
N ALA A 285 8.21 25.29 -8.79
CA ALA A 285 7.80 25.73 -7.46
C ALA A 285 8.97 25.60 -6.45
N ALA A 286 9.74 24.52 -6.53
CA ALA A 286 10.96 24.35 -5.72
C ALA A 286 12.05 25.39 -6.01
N SER A 287 12.03 26.03 -7.20
CA SER A 287 13.04 27.01 -7.63
C SER A 287 12.66 28.47 -7.42
N SER A 288 11.38 28.82 -7.30
CA SER A 288 10.93 30.23 -7.33
C SER A 288 10.45 30.83 -6.00
N VAL A 289 9.89 30.07 -5.04
CA VAL A 289 9.52 30.59 -3.70
C VAL A 289 9.46 29.41 -2.72
N GLY A 290 10.24 29.45 -1.63
CA GLY A 290 10.10 28.58 -0.44
C GLY A 290 9.91 27.08 -0.73
N GLY A 291 11.04 26.36 -0.87
CA GLY A 291 11.17 24.93 -1.15
C GLY A 291 9.89 24.10 -1.04
N GLY A 292 9.42 23.56 -2.17
CA GLY A 292 8.29 22.63 -2.21
C GLY A 292 8.46 21.52 -1.17
N ASN A 293 7.46 21.37 -0.31
CA ASN A 293 7.44 20.36 0.75
C ASN A 293 7.35 18.96 0.13
N ASN A 294 8.50 18.38 -0.23
CA ASN A 294 8.62 16.98 -0.64
C ASN A 294 8.48 16.02 0.56
N SER A 295 8.01 16.50 1.72
CA SER A 295 7.83 15.72 2.95
C SER A 295 6.94 14.50 2.72
N LEU A 296 5.89 14.63 1.90
CA LEU A 296 5.00 13.54 1.55
C LEU A 296 5.72 12.43 0.76
N GLU A 297 6.49 12.78 -0.27
CA GLU A 297 7.25 11.79 -1.06
C GLU A 297 8.32 11.09 -0.22
N GLU A 298 9.01 11.86 0.62
CA GLU A 298 10.00 11.32 1.55
C GLU A 298 9.35 10.36 2.56
N MET A 299 8.20 10.73 3.13
CA MET A 299 7.44 9.86 4.04
C MET A 299 7.00 8.57 3.34
N ILE A 300 6.49 8.66 2.12
CA ILE A 300 6.09 7.50 1.31
C ILE A 300 7.28 6.56 1.12
N ASN A 301 8.40 7.05 0.60
CA ASN A 301 9.55 6.22 0.27
C ASN A 301 10.25 5.65 1.52
N ARG A 302 10.27 6.40 2.64
CA ARG A 302 10.78 5.88 3.92
C ARG A 302 9.87 4.80 4.49
N THR A 303 8.55 4.95 4.38
CA THR A 303 7.58 3.93 4.80
C THR A 303 7.71 2.68 3.93
N ALA A 304 7.81 2.86 2.61
CA ALA A 304 7.98 1.79 1.64
C ALA A 304 9.27 0.98 1.88
N LEU A 305 10.38 1.68 2.19
CA LEU A 305 11.63 1.03 2.57
C LEU A 305 11.48 0.14 3.79
N LYS A 306 10.86 0.65 4.87
CA LYS A 306 10.60 -0.13 6.10
C LYS A 306 9.78 -1.38 5.80
N GLN A 307 8.71 -1.24 5.01
CA GLN A 307 7.84 -2.37 4.62
C GLN A 307 8.59 -3.42 3.78
N LEU A 308 9.48 -2.98 2.89
CA LEU A 308 10.27 -3.89 2.05
C LEU A 308 11.36 -4.59 2.86
N ASP A 309 12.02 -3.87 3.78
CA ASP A 309 13.00 -4.40 4.72
C ASP A 309 12.41 -5.51 5.60
N GLU A 310 11.24 -5.25 6.19
CA GLU A 310 10.52 -6.23 7.00
C GLU A 310 10.15 -7.46 6.17
N TYR A 311 9.63 -7.26 4.97
CA TYR A 311 9.25 -8.35 4.07
C TYR A 311 10.46 -9.22 3.69
N ILE A 312 11.58 -8.61 3.31
CA ILE A 312 12.82 -9.33 2.99
C ILE A 312 13.34 -10.08 4.22
N SER A 313 13.31 -9.46 5.40
CA SER A 313 13.75 -10.11 6.64
C SER A 313 12.95 -11.37 6.94
N ILE A 314 11.62 -11.31 6.85
CA ILE A 314 10.73 -12.47 7.02
C ILE A 314 11.01 -13.53 5.95
N LEU A 315 11.19 -13.12 4.69
CA LEU A 315 11.46 -14.03 3.59
C LEU A 315 12.79 -14.78 3.80
N LEU A 316 13.87 -14.08 4.18
CA LEU A 316 15.18 -14.68 4.41
C LEU A 316 15.20 -15.64 5.61
N LEU A 317 14.36 -15.38 6.63
CA LEU A 317 14.23 -16.27 7.79
C LEU A 317 13.42 -17.55 7.49
N THR A 318 12.49 -17.47 6.54
CA THR A 318 11.51 -18.55 6.30
C THR A 318 11.77 -19.35 5.03
N SER A 319 12.49 -18.80 4.05
CA SER A 319 12.69 -19.41 2.72
C SER A 319 14.09 -19.98 2.52
N SER A 320 14.15 -21.12 1.84
CA SER A 320 15.41 -21.66 1.32
C SER A 320 15.77 -20.95 0.01
N MET A 321 16.37 -19.76 0.09
CA MET A 321 16.89 -19.02 -1.06
C MET A 321 18.31 -19.49 -1.42
N ASP A 322 18.69 -19.40 -2.70
CA ASP A 322 20.09 -19.60 -3.13
C ASP A 322 21.00 -18.56 -2.49
N LEU A 323 22.21 -18.96 -2.09
CA LEU A 323 23.15 -18.09 -1.37
C LEU A 323 23.51 -16.85 -2.19
N ASN A 324 23.69 -16.99 -3.50
CA ASN A 324 23.96 -15.86 -4.38
C ASN A 324 22.78 -14.87 -4.45
N CYS A 325 21.54 -15.39 -4.44
CA CYS A 325 20.35 -14.55 -4.38
C CYS A 325 20.27 -13.80 -3.05
N VAL A 326 20.56 -14.46 -1.92
CA VAL A 326 20.57 -13.83 -0.59
C VAL A 326 21.60 -12.70 -0.53
N GLU A 327 22.81 -12.93 -1.02
CA GLU A 327 23.88 -11.93 -1.07
C GLU A 327 23.50 -10.74 -1.97
N ALA A 328 22.95 -11.03 -3.16
CA ALA A 328 22.48 -9.99 -4.08
C ALA A 328 21.37 -9.12 -3.47
N VAL A 329 20.36 -9.74 -2.83
CA VAL A 329 19.27 -9.03 -2.16
C VAL A 329 19.80 -8.17 -1.01
N ASN A 330 20.69 -8.71 -0.18
CA ASN A 330 21.28 -7.98 0.95
C ASN A 330 22.11 -6.78 0.50
N ARG A 331 22.87 -6.92 -0.59
CA ARG A 331 23.60 -5.80 -1.19
C ARG A 331 22.62 -4.73 -1.69
N LEU A 332 21.64 -5.12 -2.51
CA LEU A 332 20.70 -4.18 -3.13
C LEU A 332 19.83 -3.45 -2.10
N ILE A 333 19.38 -4.14 -1.05
CA ILE A 333 18.61 -3.49 0.02
C ILE A 333 19.50 -2.56 0.85
N GLY A 334 20.79 -2.89 1.04
CA GLY A 334 21.78 -1.99 1.61
C GLY A 334 21.96 -0.72 0.79
N ASP A 335 22.17 -0.85 -0.52
CA ASP A 335 22.28 0.26 -1.48
C ASP A 335 20.99 1.12 -1.47
N LEU A 336 19.82 0.49 -1.37
CA LEU A 336 18.53 1.17 -1.31
C LEU A 336 18.36 1.95 0.00
N ARG A 337 18.75 1.36 1.14
CA ARG A 337 18.74 2.04 2.46
C ARG A 337 19.60 3.29 2.43
N GLU A 338 20.82 3.19 1.91
CA GLU A 338 21.72 4.34 1.77
C GLU A 338 21.10 5.40 0.85
N THR A 339 20.61 4.98 -0.32
CA THR A 339 19.99 5.88 -1.31
C THR A 339 18.81 6.66 -0.73
N VAL A 340 17.89 5.99 -0.01
CA VAL A 340 16.73 6.63 0.63
C VAL A 340 17.15 7.48 1.82
N SER A 341 18.15 7.05 2.60
CA SER A 341 18.67 7.82 3.72
C SER A 341 19.25 9.16 3.27
N VAL A 342 20.03 9.15 2.19
CA VAL A 342 20.67 10.35 1.61
C VAL A 342 19.66 11.22 0.87
N ASN A 343 18.82 10.63 0.02
CA ASN A 343 17.82 11.36 -0.75
C ASN A 343 16.61 10.48 -1.13
N ALA A 344 15.59 10.49 -0.28
CA ALA A 344 14.33 9.79 -0.47
C ALA A 344 13.39 10.45 -1.51
N SER A 345 13.75 11.58 -2.13
CA SER A 345 12.83 12.31 -3.01
C SER A 345 13.55 12.95 -4.20
N LYS A 346 12.92 13.93 -4.85
CA LYS A 346 13.54 14.79 -5.88
C LYS A 346 13.99 14.01 -7.12
N LYS A 347 13.14 13.09 -7.61
CA LYS A 347 13.40 12.33 -8.84
C LYS A 347 14.67 11.47 -8.78
N ASN A 348 15.00 10.94 -7.60
CA ASN A 348 16.11 10.02 -7.42
C ASN A 348 15.85 8.68 -8.12
N LEU A 349 16.20 8.61 -9.41
CA LEU A 349 15.91 7.46 -10.26
C LEU A 349 16.64 6.18 -9.81
N THR A 350 17.67 6.30 -8.98
CA THR A 350 18.35 5.15 -8.37
C THR A 350 17.38 4.32 -7.50
N ILE A 351 16.46 4.96 -6.78
CA ILE A 351 15.41 4.27 -6.00
C ILE A 351 14.60 3.35 -6.92
N PHE A 352 14.12 3.88 -8.05
CA PHE A 352 13.35 3.09 -9.03
C PHE A 352 14.14 1.88 -9.53
N LYS A 353 15.39 2.09 -9.95
CA LYS A 353 16.24 1.01 -10.50
C LYS A 353 16.48 -0.10 -9.46
N LEU A 354 16.85 0.27 -8.24
CA LEU A 354 17.08 -0.67 -7.14
C LEU A 354 15.81 -1.43 -6.78
N VAL A 355 14.67 -0.75 -6.66
CA VAL A 355 13.39 -1.39 -6.33
C VAL A 355 12.97 -2.37 -7.43
N MET A 356 13.12 -2.02 -8.71
CA MET A 356 12.80 -2.95 -9.81
C MET A 356 13.71 -4.18 -9.81
N GLU A 357 15.01 -4.01 -9.58
CA GLU A 357 15.98 -5.11 -9.49
C GLU A 357 15.67 -6.04 -8.30
N ILE A 358 15.43 -5.49 -7.11
CA ILE A 358 15.01 -6.25 -5.93
C ILE A 358 13.72 -7.02 -6.23
N THR A 359 12.71 -6.36 -6.80
CA THR A 359 11.42 -6.99 -7.14
C THR A 359 11.62 -8.19 -8.06
N ARG A 360 12.50 -8.06 -9.06
CA ARG A 360 12.81 -9.12 -10.02
C ARG A 360 13.48 -10.33 -9.35
N ILE A 361 14.43 -10.10 -8.45
CA ILE A 361 15.13 -11.17 -7.71
C ILE A 361 14.16 -11.88 -6.76
N LEU A 362 13.27 -11.12 -6.11
CA LEU A 362 12.25 -11.65 -5.21
C LEU A 362 11.06 -12.29 -5.95
N SER A 363 11.10 -12.35 -7.28
CA SER A 363 10.02 -12.85 -8.14
C SER A 363 8.67 -12.17 -7.86
N GLY A 364 8.71 -10.88 -7.52
CA GLY A 364 7.52 -10.02 -7.37
C GLY A 364 7.06 -9.42 -8.70
N VAL A 365 5.94 -8.69 -8.65
CA VAL A 365 5.39 -7.98 -9.81
C VAL A 365 5.37 -6.47 -9.55
N SER A 366 5.78 -5.70 -10.56
CA SER A 366 5.75 -4.24 -10.53
C SER A 366 4.55 -3.69 -11.29
N ILE A 367 3.78 -2.82 -10.62
CA ILE A 367 2.76 -1.94 -11.19
C ILE A 367 3.42 -0.58 -11.38
N LEU A 368 3.39 -0.03 -12.60
CA LEU A 368 3.93 1.30 -12.89
C LEU A 368 2.79 2.28 -13.15
N SER A 369 2.58 3.23 -12.24
CA SER A 369 1.41 4.11 -12.23
C SER A 369 1.77 5.58 -12.41
N CYS A 370 0.88 6.32 -13.09
CA CYS A 370 0.90 7.79 -13.15
C CYS A 370 -0.53 8.27 -13.48
N GLN A 371 -0.77 9.58 -13.47
CA GLN A 371 -2.12 10.15 -13.64
C GLN A 371 -2.89 9.63 -14.86
N SER A 372 -2.23 9.44 -16.01
CA SER A 372 -2.92 9.08 -17.26
C SER A 372 -2.44 7.78 -17.91
N GLY A 373 -1.50 7.07 -17.28
CA GLY A 373 -0.98 5.78 -17.77
C GLY A 373 -0.29 5.80 -19.13
N LYS A 374 0.01 6.99 -19.69
CA LYS A 374 0.59 7.20 -21.02
C LYS A 374 2.08 7.53 -20.94
N ASP A 375 2.41 8.76 -20.60
CA ASP A 375 3.72 9.35 -20.91
C ASP A 375 4.80 8.85 -19.95
N ARG A 376 4.72 9.24 -18.68
CA ARG A 376 5.65 8.82 -17.61
C ARG A 376 5.69 7.30 -17.43
N THR A 377 4.52 6.65 -17.50
CA THR A 377 4.43 5.19 -17.43
C THR A 377 5.17 4.52 -18.57
N SER A 378 5.09 5.04 -19.80
CA SER A 378 5.84 4.46 -20.92
C SER A 378 7.34 4.69 -20.81
N MET A 379 7.77 5.84 -20.26
CA MET A 379 9.20 6.09 -20.02
C MET A 379 9.77 5.11 -19.00
N ALA A 380 9.04 4.86 -17.90
CA ALA A 380 9.42 3.88 -16.88
C ALA A 380 9.39 2.43 -17.39
N LEU A 381 8.31 2.02 -18.07
CA LEU A 381 8.16 0.68 -18.63
C LEU A 381 9.30 0.34 -19.60
N THR A 382 9.55 1.22 -20.58
CA THR A 382 10.60 0.97 -21.57
C THR A 382 11.99 0.96 -20.95
N LEU A 383 12.23 1.75 -19.89
CA LEU A 383 13.50 1.72 -19.16
C LEU A 383 13.70 0.37 -18.45
N GLU A 384 12.64 -0.16 -17.83
CA GLU A 384 12.67 -1.46 -17.17
C GLU A 384 12.81 -2.62 -18.17
N GLU A 385 12.08 -2.57 -19.29
CA GLU A 385 12.23 -3.52 -20.40
C GLU A 385 13.67 -3.53 -20.93
N GLY A 386 14.27 -2.35 -21.10
CA GLY A 386 15.66 -2.21 -21.49
C GLY A 386 16.63 -2.83 -20.48
N ARG A 387 16.44 -2.58 -19.18
CA ARG A 387 17.24 -3.19 -18.10
C ARG A 387 17.16 -4.71 -18.15
N ILE A 388 15.95 -5.26 -18.25
CA ILE A 388 15.73 -6.71 -18.33
C ILE A 388 16.45 -7.28 -19.55
N LEU A 389 16.29 -6.69 -20.74
CA LEU A 389 16.98 -7.14 -21.96
C LEU A 389 18.50 -7.10 -21.81
N LYS A 390 19.03 -6.06 -21.16
CA LYS A 390 20.45 -5.95 -20.85
C LYS A 390 20.94 -7.12 -20.01
N GLU A 391 20.22 -7.44 -18.94
CA GLU A 391 20.58 -8.52 -18.03
C GLU A 391 20.41 -9.91 -18.66
N THR A 392 19.35 -10.12 -19.44
CA THR A 392 19.05 -11.45 -19.98
C THR A 392 19.77 -11.75 -21.30
N CYS A 393 20.08 -10.73 -22.09
CA CYS A 393 20.68 -10.91 -23.42
C CYS A 393 22.15 -10.47 -23.49
N GLY A 394 22.71 -9.93 -22.40
CA GLY A 394 24.12 -9.53 -22.34
C GLY A 394 24.48 -8.36 -23.27
N ILE A 395 23.51 -7.51 -23.61
CA ILE A 395 23.75 -6.34 -24.47
C ILE A 395 24.44 -5.20 -23.70
N SER A 396 25.12 -4.31 -24.41
CA SER A 396 25.78 -3.15 -23.80
C SER A 396 24.78 -2.07 -23.35
N ASN A 397 25.22 -1.15 -22.49
CA ASN A 397 24.44 0.03 -22.11
C ASN A 397 24.02 0.87 -23.33
N GLN A 398 24.89 0.98 -24.33
CA GLN A 398 24.59 1.74 -25.54
C GLN A 398 23.47 1.07 -26.33
N GLN A 399 23.56 -0.24 -26.55
CA GLN A 399 22.52 -1.01 -27.22
C GLN A 399 21.19 -0.97 -26.45
N MET A 400 21.23 -1.02 -25.12
CA MET A 400 20.05 -0.83 -24.28
C MET A 400 19.36 0.50 -24.56
N MET A 401 20.12 1.61 -24.60
CA MET A 401 19.55 2.93 -24.88
C MET A 401 18.99 3.06 -26.30
N GLU A 402 19.63 2.41 -27.28
CA GLU A 402 19.13 2.34 -28.67
C GLU A 402 17.80 1.57 -28.75
N ILE A 403 17.69 0.44 -28.05
CA ILE A 403 16.45 -0.34 -27.96
C ILE A 403 15.35 0.47 -27.26
N ILE A 404 15.64 1.11 -26.13
CA ILE A 404 14.68 1.98 -25.42
C ILE A 404 14.18 3.09 -26.36
N SER A 405 15.08 3.71 -27.11
CA SER A 405 14.73 4.73 -28.11
C SER A 405 13.81 4.17 -29.20
N CYS A 406 14.09 2.96 -29.69
CA CYS A 406 13.23 2.27 -30.65
C CYS A 406 11.84 1.96 -30.07
N LEU A 407 11.75 1.41 -28.86
CA LEU A 407 10.49 1.12 -28.17
C LEU A 407 9.64 2.38 -27.95
N ARG A 408 10.26 3.52 -27.64
CA ARG A 408 9.55 4.80 -27.47
C ARG A 408 9.14 5.43 -28.79
N LYS A 409 9.83 5.14 -29.90
CA LYS A 409 9.50 5.65 -31.24
C LYS A 409 8.47 4.80 -31.97
N GLU A 410 8.60 3.49 -31.93
CA GLU A 410 7.82 2.57 -32.77
C GLU A 410 7.15 1.44 -31.96
N GLY A 411 7.36 1.41 -30.65
CA GLY A 411 6.80 0.37 -29.79
C GLY A 411 5.33 0.57 -29.45
N VAL A 412 4.75 -0.49 -28.88
CA VAL A 412 3.31 -0.62 -28.59
C VAL A 412 2.78 0.43 -27.63
N ARG A 413 3.63 1.02 -26.79
CA ARG A 413 3.25 2.02 -25.80
C ARG A 413 2.76 3.34 -26.41
N ARG A 414 3.06 3.60 -27.69
CA ARG A 414 2.46 4.74 -28.42
C ARG A 414 0.97 4.56 -28.70
N GLU A 415 0.48 3.33 -28.71
CA GLU A 415 -0.95 3.05 -28.85
C GLU A 415 -1.75 3.56 -27.65
N ASN A 416 -1.17 3.56 -26.45
CA ASN A 416 -1.81 4.16 -25.27
C ASN A 416 -2.06 5.65 -25.49
N CYS A 417 -1.10 6.38 -26.08
CA CYS A 417 -1.31 7.78 -26.46
C CYS A 417 -2.42 7.90 -27.51
N ARG A 418 -2.38 7.07 -28.56
CA ARG A 418 -3.39 7.11 -29.63
C ARG A 418 -4.80 6.85 -29.12
N LYS A 419 -4.99 5.83 -28.28
CA LYS A 419 -6.31 5.49 -27.71
C LYS A 419 -6.85 6.58 -26.78
N ASN A 420 -5.98 7.26 -26.05
CA ASN A 420 -6.39 8.23 -25.04
C ASN A 420 -6.51 9.67 -25.56
N VAL A 421 -5.73 10.07 -26.58
CA VAL A 421 -5.72 11.46 -27.11
C VAL A 421 -5.82 11.53 -28.64
N GLY A 422 -6.13 10.41 -29.30
CA GLY A 422 -6.29 10.33 -30.75
C GLY A 422 -4.99 10.34 -31.56
N LYS A 423 -3.82 10.56 -30.92
CA LYS A 423 -2.53 10.67 -31.60
C LYS A 423 -1.44 9.84 -30.91
N PRO A 424 -0.53 9.19 -31.65
CA PRO A 424 0.57 8.43 -31.08
C PRO A 424 1.73 9.34 -30.65
N LEU A 425 1.45 10.42 -29.92
CA LEU A 425 2.45 11.38 -29.45
C LEU A 425 2.37 11.48 -27.92
N TYR A 426 3.54 11.52 -27.28
CA TYR A 426 3.62 11.82 -25.86
C TYR A 426 3.29 13.29 -25.59
N LYS A 427 2.57 13.55 -24.49
CA LYS A 427 2.15 14.91 -24.10
C LYS A 427 3.20 15.58 -23.21
N PHE A 428 4.45 15.62 -23.68
CA PHE A 428 5.50 16.44 -23.06
C PHE A 428 5.70 17.73 -23.86
N SER A 429 5.74 18.87 -23.18
CA SER A 429 6.12 20.15 -23.80
C SER A 429 7.65 20.30 -23.84
N PRO A 430 8.21 21.09 -24.79
CA PRO A 430 9.66 21.35 -24.83
C PRO A 430 10.21 21.89 -23.50
N PHE A 431 9.41 22.67 -22.78
CA PHE A 431 9.76 23.18 -21.46
C PHE A 431 9.80 22.08 -20.40
N GLN A 432 8.81 21.18 -20.39
CA GLN A 432 8.76 20.03 -19.48
C GLN A 432 9.99 19.12 -19.58
N MET A 433 10.54 18.96 -20.79
CA MET A 433 11.70 18.11 -21.06
C MET A 433 12.92 18.46 -20.22
N ASN A 434 13.09 19.74 -19.86
CA ASN A 434 14.23 20.21 -19.05
C ASN A 434 14.17 19.66 -17.61
N PHE A 435 12.98 19.35 -17.12
CA PHE A 435 12.75 18.87 -15.75
C PHE A 435 12.66 17.35 -15.64
N LEU A 436 12.75 16.63 -16.76
CA LEU A 436 12.81 15.18 -16.78
C LEU A 436 14.24 14.68 -16.58
N PRO A 437 14.45 13.60 -15.79
CA PRO A 437 15.70 12.85 -15.81
C PRO A 437 16.06 12.46 -17.24
N LYS A 438 17.36 12.49 -17.58
CA LYS A 438 17.82 12.21 -18.96
C LYS A 438 17.28 10.89 -19.52
N GLU A 439 17.25 9.84 -18.69
CA GLU A 439 16.75 8.51 -19.07
C GLU A 439 15.22 8.46 -19.27
N PHE A 440 14.48 9.43 -18.76
CA PHE A 440 13.02 9.57 -18.91
C PHE A 440 12.63 10.47 -20.08
N ARG A 441 13.59 11.01 -20.83
CA ARG A 441 13.29 11.86 -21.98
C ARG A 441 12.83 11.00 -23.17
N PRO A 442 11.65 11.28 -23.75
CA PRO A 442 11.26 10.67 -25.02
C PRO A 442 12.19 11.10 -26.17
N PRO A 443 12.37 10.28 -27.21
CA PRO A 443 13.13 10.66 -28.40
C PRO A 443 12.49 11.83 -29.16
N MET A 444 13.31 12.63 -29.84
CA MET A 444 12.82 13.72 -30.71
C MET A 444 11.81 13.20 -31.74
N GLY A 445 10.78 14.00 -32.00
CA GLY A 445 9.70 13.65 -32.94
C GLY A 445 8.60 12.77 -32.36
N THR A 446 8.71 12.32 -31.10
CA THR A 446 7.69 11.47 -30.45
C THR A 446 6.79 12.20 -29.46
N PHE A 447 7.03 13.49 -29.23
CA PHE A 447 6.26 14.34 -28.31
C PHE A 447 5.83 15.65 -28.99
N THR A 448 4.83 16.32 -28.43
CA THR A 448 4.26 17.54 -29.01
C THR A 448 5.23 18.73 -28.95
N ASN A 449 5.54 19.33 -30.10
CA ASN A 449 6.31 20.58 -30.17
C ASN A 449 5.50 21.83 -29.81
N PHE A 450 4.18 21.69 -29.66
CA PHE A 450 3.27 22.80 -29.38
C PHE A 450 2.70 22.66 -27.96
N VAL A 451 2.74 23.76 -27.22
CA VAL A 451 1.95 23.94 -25.99
C VAL A 451 0.49 23.94 -26.46
N SER A 452 -0.22 22.82 -26.26
CA SER A 452 -1.67 22.82 -26.42
C SER A 452 -2.26 23.71 -25.33
N THR A 453 -2.78 24.86 -25.74
CA THR A 453 -3.56 25.81 -24.95
C THR A 453 -4.82 25.18 -24.36
#